data_AF-A0A2S0KEW5-F1
#
_entry.id   AF-A0A2S0KEW5-F1
#
_cell.length_a   1.000
_cell.length_b   1.000
_cell.length_c   1.000
_cell.angle_alpha   90.00
_cell.angle_beta   90.00
_cell.angle_gamma   90.00
#
_symmetry.space_group_name_H-M   'P 1'
#
loop_
_entity.id
_entity.type
_entity.pdbx_description
1 polymer ?
#
loop_
_entity_poly.entity_id
_entity_poly.type
_entity_poly.pdbx_seq_one_letter_code
_entity_poly.pdbx_strand_id
1 'polypeptide(L)'
;MANLQVKNFPDDLHAELGVRARAEHSTMSEYVTRVLRRDLSRPRFAEWAERVRRENPVLREFDTSEAIAEARAEYDPDERFDQ
;
A
#
# COMPACT_ATOMS: atom_id res chain seq x y z
N MET A 1 -12.76 27.07 -1.06
CA MET A 1 -12.79 25.75 -0.40
C MET A 1 -13.94 24.96 -1.01
N ALA A 2 -13.69 23.75 -1.51
CA ALA A 2 -14.77 22.87 -1.98
C ALA A 2 -15.39 22.14 -0.77
N ASN A 3 -16.71 21.97 -0.76
CA ASN A 3 -17.37 21.08 0.20
C ASN A 3 -17.65 19.73 -0.46
N LEU A 4 -17.56 18.64 0.31
CA LEU A 4 -17.96 17.32 -0.13
C LEU A 4 -19.18 16.91 0.69
N GLN A 5 -20.33 16.81 0.03
CA GLN A 5 -21.55 16.31 0.66
C GLN A 5 -21.87 14.94 0.08
N VAL A 6 -21.78 13.90 0.92
CA VAL A 6 -22.15 12.53 0.55
C VAL A 6 -23.64 12.34 0.84
N LYS A 7 -24.42 11.97 -0.17
CA LYS A 7 -25.85 11.65 -0.02
C LYS A 7 -26.02 10.16 0.21
N ASN A 8 -27.03 9.76 0.98
CA ASN A 8 -27.33 8.37 1.34
C ASN A 8 -26.13 7.67 2.00
N PHE A 9 -25.55 8.33 3.01
CA PHE A 9 -24.46 7.75 3.76
C PHE A 9 -25.01 6.78 4.82
N PRO A 10 -24.58 5.51 4.85
CA PRO A 10 -25.07 4.55 5.83
C PRO A 10 -24.79 5.00 7.27
N ASP A 11 -25.80 4.96 8.13
CA ASP A 11 -25.70 5.46 9.51
C ASP A 11 -24.72 4.65 10.37
N ASP A 12 -24.61 3.35 10.10
CA ASP A 12 -23.63 2.44 10.70
C ASP A 12 -22.19 2.88 10.36
N LEU A 13 -21.94 3.17 9.08
CA LEU A 13 -20.63 3.66 8.63
C LEU A 13 -20.30 5.03 9.24
N HIS A 14 -21.29 5.90 9.42
CA HIS A 14 -21.12 7.18 10.12
C HIS A 14 -20.75 6.97 11.59
N ALA A 15 -21.42 6.07 12.28
CA ALA A 15 -21.13 5.76 13.67
C ALA A 15 -19.69 5.23 13.83
N GLU A 16 -19.28 4.27 13.00
CA GLU A 16 -17.94 3.68 13.05
C GLU A 16 -16.84 4.70 12.76
N LEU A 17 -17.00 5.52 11.72
CA LEU A 17 -16.05 6.58 11.40
C LEU A 17 -15.96 7.61 12.53
N GLY A 18 -17.09 7.90 13.20
CA GLY A 18 -17.14 8.83 14.32
C GLY A 18 -16.39 8.31 15.54
N VAL A 19 -16.50 7.02 15.83
CA VAL A 19 -15.71 6.37 16.89
C VAL A 19 -14.21 6.50 16.59
N ARG A 20 -13.79 6.23 15.35
CA ARG A 20 -12.38 6.34 14.94
C ARG A 20 -11.87 7.79 14.97
N ALA A 21 -12.68 8.75 14.52
CA ALA A 21 -12.33 10.16 14.57
C ALA A 21 -12.10 10.64 16.02
N ARG A 22 -12.98 10.25 16.95
CA ARG A 22 -12.84 10.56 18.38
C ARG A 22 -11.60 9.91 19.00
N ALA A 23 -11.32 8.65 18.65
CA ALA A 23 -10.12 7.95 19.11
C ALA A 23 -8.82 8.63 18.67
N GLU A 24 -8.85 9.33 17.53
CA GLU A 24 -7.73 10.11 17.01
C GLU A 24 -7.82 11.61 17.35
N HIS A 25 -8.66 12.00 18.31
CA HIS A 25 -8.88 13.40 18.73
C HIS A 25 -9.16 14.36 17.56
N SER A 26 -9.80 13.85 16.51
CA SER A 26 -10.05 14.54 15.25
C SER A 26 -11.55 14.74 15.04
N THR A 27 -11.95 15.78 14.29
CA THR A 27 -13.33 15.87 13.80
C THR A 27 -13.58 14.84 12.71
N MET A 28 -14.86 14.49 12.48
CA MET A 28 -15.25 13.57 11.40
C MET A 28 -14.72 14.04 10.04
N SER A 29 -14.90 15.32 9.73
CA SER A 29 -14.48 15.90 8.45
C SER A 29 -12.97 15.84 8.26
N GLU A 30 -12.18 16.09 9.32
CA GLU A 30 -10.72 15.95 9.28
C GLU A 30 -10.29 14.50 9.11
N TYR A 31 -10.92 13.57 9.83
CA TYR A 31 -10.67 12.14 9.71
C TYR A 31 -10.88 11.66 8.27
N VAL A 32 -12.05 11.96 7.70
CA VAL A 32 -12.39 11.55 6.32
C VAL A 32 -11.44 12.20 5.31
N THR A 33 -11.15 13.49 5.46
CA THR A 33 -10.21 14.19 4.57
C THR A 33 -8.83 13.56 4.60
N ARG A 34 -8.34 13.18 5.78
CA ARG A 34 -7.04 12.52 5.94
C ARG A 34 -7.03 11.13 5.30
N VAL A 35 -8.11 10.35 5.45
CA VAL A 35 -8.24 9.05 4.78
C VAL A 35 -8.20 9.22 3.27
N LEU A 36 -8.95 10.18 2.71
CA LEU A 36 -8.94 10.47 1.27
C LEU A 36 -7.57 10.94 0.78
N ARG A 37 -6.85 11.77 1.56
CA ARG A 37 -5.48 12.17 1.23
C ARG A 37 -4.51 10.99 1.24
N ARG A 38 -4.67 10.06 2.19
CA ARG A 38 -3.85 8.84 2.27
C ARG A 38 -4.15 7.88 1.12
N ASP A 39 -5.40 7.81 0.69
CA ASP A 39 -5.80 7.05 -0.49
C ASP A 39 -5.15 7.64 -1.76
N LEU A 40 -5.23 8.97 -1.92
CA LEU A 40 -4.63 9.68 -3.06
C LEU A 40 -3.10 9.76 -3.03
N SER A 41 -2.45 9.58 -1.88
CA SER A 41 -0.98 9.65 -1.78
C SER A 41 -0.29 8.43 -2.37
N ARG A 42 -1.02 7.33 -2.59
CA ARG A 42 -0.51 6.15 -3.29
C ARG A 42 -0.98 6.20 -4.74
N PRO A 43 -0.07 6.09 -5.73
CA PRO A 43 -0.51 5.89 -7.11
C PRO A 43 -1.36 4.63 -7.15
N ARG A 44 -2.46 4.65 -7.92
CA ARG A 44 -3.24 3.43 -8.09
C ARG A 44 -2.31 2.37 -8.68
N PHE A 45 -2.46 1.12 -8.27
CA PHE A 45 -1.57 0.05 -8.72
C PHE A 45 -1.45 0.01 -10.25
N ALA A 46 -2.55 0.26 -10.97
CA ALA A 46 -2.55 0.35 -12.44
C ALA A 46 -1.67 1.50 -12.96
N GLU A 47 -1.74 2.69 -12.36
CA GLU A 47 -0.93 3.86 -12.73
C GLU A 47 0.54 3.63 -12.40
N TRP A 48 0.82 2.99 -11.25
CA TRP A 48 2.17 2.59 -10.87
C TRP A 48 2.74 1.52 -11.81
N ALA A 49 1.97 0.48 -12.13
CA ALA A 49 2.39 -0.60 -13.01
C ALA A 49 2.68 -0.08 -14.43
N GLU A 50 1.83 0.81 -14.93
CA GLU A 50 2.05 1.47 -16.23
C GLU A 50 3.28 2.36 -16.20
N ARG A 51 3.50 3.10 -15.10
CA ARG A 51 4.72 3.89 -14.89
C ARG A 51 5.96 3.00 -14.89
N VAL A 52 5.95 1.90 -14.16
CA VAL A 52 7.06 0.93 -14.11
C VAL A 52 7.34 0.35 -15.49
N ARG A 53 6.32 -0.08 -16.24
CA ARG A 53 6.48 -0.58 -17.61
C ARG A 53 7.08 0.45 -18.56
N ARG A 54 6.70 1.71 -18.42
CA ARG A 54 7.18 2.81 -19.28
C ARG A 54 8.60 3.25 -18.93
N GLU A 55 8.93 3.34 -17.64
CA GLU A 55 10.21 3.89 -17.16
C GLU A 55 11.30 2.81 -17.03
N ASN A 56 10.90 1.57 -16.77
CA ASN A 56 11.77 0.40 -16.76
C ASN A 56 11.23 -0.60 -17.80
N PRO A 57 11.49 -0.39 -19.11
CA PRO A 57 11.38 -1.50 -20.05
C PRO A 57 12.19 -2.65 -19.47
N VAL A 58 11.64 -3.88 -19.47
CA VAL A 58 12.36 -5.04 -18.92
C VAL A 58 13.67 -5.17 -19.68
N LEU A 59 14.77 -4.67 -19.09
CA LEU A 59 16.06 -4.51 -19.79
C LEU A 59 16.77 -5.85 -20.00
N ARG A 60 16.31 -6.90 -19.32
CA ARG A 60 16.80 -8.27 -19.49
C ARG A 60 15.77 -9.25 -18.92
N GLU A 61 15.50 -10.32 -19.68
CA GLU A 61 14.87 -11.50 -19.08
C GLU A 61 15.82 -12.04 -18.03
N PHE A 62 15.35 -12.14 -16.79
CA PHE A 62 16.09 -12.69 -15.66
C PHE A 62 15.28 -13.87 -15.13
N ASP A 63 15.87 -15.06 -15.17
CA ASP A 63 15.23 -16.23 -14.60
C ASP A 63 15.41 -16.21 -13.07
N THR A 64 14.38 -15.71 -12.39
CA THR A 64 14.34 -15.66 -10.93
C THR A 64 14.44 -17.06 -10.31
N SER A 65 13.97 -18.09 -11.00
CA SER A 65 14.01 -19.48 -10.54
C SER A 65 15.45 -19.99 -10.50
N GLU A 66 16.20 -19.73 -11.55
CA GLU A 66 17.63 -20.09 -11.66
C GLU A 66 18.44 -19.35 -10.60
N ALA A 67 18.25 -18.04 -10.45
CA ALA A 67 18.97 -17.25 -9.46
C ALA A 67 18.69 -17.68 -8.00
N ILE A 68 17.45 -18.08 -7.69
CA ILE A 68 17.11 -18.62 -6.37
C ILE A 68 17.74 -19.99 -6.16
N ALA A 69 17.79 -20.83 -7.20
CA ALA A 69 18.43 -22.15 -7.11
C ALA A 69 19.94 -22.02 -6.88
N GLU A 70 20.61 -21.10 -7.58
CA GLU A 70 22.04 -20.78 -7.40
C GLU A 70 22.32 -20.28 -5.97
N ALA A 71 21.55 -19.28 -5.50
CA ALA A 71 21.72 -18.74 -4.15
C ALA A 71 21.48 -19.79 -3.05
N ARG A 72 20.58 -20.76 -3.29
CA ARG A 72 20.36 -21.88 -2.37
C ARG A 72 21.47 -22.93 -2.43
N ALA A 73 22.12 -23.10 -3.57
CA ALA A 73 23.24 -24.03 -3.73
C ALA A 73 24.52 -23.49 -3.06
N GLU A 74 24.71 -22.17 -3.07
CA GLU A 74 25.81 -21.49 -2.39
C GLU A 74 25.57 -21.36 -0.87
N TYR A 75 24.32 -21.45 -0.42
CA TYR A 75 23.96 -21.38 0.99
C TYR A 75 24.24 -22.70 1.71
N ASP A 76 25.29 -22.73 2.55
CA ASP A 76 25.52 -23.79 3.53
C ASP A 76 24.71 -23.49 4.82
N PRO A 77 23.65 -24.25 5.13
CA PRO A 77 22.85 -24.04 6.34
C PRO A 77 23.60 -24.39 7.64
N ASP A 78 24.72 -25.12 7.57
CA ASP A 78 25.42 -25.64 8.76
C ASP A 78 26.43 -24.63 9.34
N GLU A 79 26.86 -23.61 8.60
CA GLU A 79 27.76 -22.54 9.09
C GLU A 79 27.14 -21.64 10.19
N ARG A 80 25.81 -21.64 10.35
CA ARG A 80 25.12 -20.75 11.30
C ARG A 80 25.06 -21.27 12.73
N PHE A 81 25.26 -22.57 12.95
CA PHE A 81 25.08 -23.22 14.25
C PHE A 81 26.39 -23.49 15.00
N ASP A 82 27.53 -23.06 14.44
CA ASP A 82 28.87 -23.25 15.01
C ASP A 82 29.43 -21.99 15.73
N GLN A 83 28.57 -21.01 16.09
CA GLN A 83 28.94 -19.85 16.91
C GLN A 83 28.18 -19.78 18.24
#